data_AF-A0A7Y7BDP1-F1
#
_entry.id   AF-A0A7Y7BDP1-F1
#
_cell.length_a   1.000
_cell.length_b   1.000
_cell.length_c   1.000
_cell.angle_alpha   90.00
_cell.angle_beta   90.00
_cell.angle_gamma   90.00
#
_symmetry.space_group_name_H-M   'P 1'
#
loop_
_entity.id
_entity.type
_entity.pdbx_description
1 polymer ?
#
loop_
_entity_poly.entity_id
_entity_poly.type
_entity_poly.pdbx_seq_one_letter_code
_entity_poly.pdbx_strand_id
1 'polypeptide(L)'
;MKKLFFILSIISVTVISSCDDNSFDGCVQVKMINQLCGTAIYQVVGGDVPDGVANSWTDNNGVTYENVFTTTISPCDVRPENGDIFYVKIVEEQQPSNCAQCLALLADAPEQRLFTVISDDCNVDSSDL
;
A
#
# COMPACT_ATOMS: atom_id res chain seq x y z
N MET A 1 48.91 -35.68 -26.18
CA MET A 1 47.47 -35.71 -25.85
C MET A 1 47.30 -35.79 -24.33
N LYS A 2 46.90 -34.69 -23.68
CA LYS A 2 46.53 -34.52 -22.25
C LYS A 2 46.13 -33.04 -22.10
N LYS A 3 45.11 -32.57 -22.82
CA LYS A 3 43.74 -32.32 -22.34
C LYS A 3 43.76 -31.66 -20.94
N LEU A 4 43.87 -30.33 -20.88
CA LEU A 4 42.73 -29.38 -20.80
C LEU A 4 41.76 -29.75 -19.68
N PHE A 5 42.20 -29.58 -18.43
CA PHE A 5 41.32 -29.62 -17.26
C PHE A 5 41.94 -28.71 -16.20
N PHE A 6 41.69 -27.40 -16.25
CA PHE A 6 41.80 -26.47 -15.10
C PHE A 6 41.37 -25.04 -15.49
N ILE A 7 40.25 -24.92 -16.22
CA ILE A 7 39.63 -23.62 -16.54
C ILE A 7 38.13 -23.77 -16.32
N LEU A 8 37.70 -23.98 -15.07
CA LEU A 8 36.28 -24.03 -14.74
C LEU A 8 36.02 -23.80 -13.24
N SER A 9 36.60 -22.73 -12.67
CA SER A 9 36.36 -22.37 -11.26
C SER A 9 36.43 -20.86 -11.00
N ILE A 10 35.89 -20.02 -11.90
CA ILE A 10 35.88 -18.55 -11.71
C ILE A 10 34.49 -17.90 -11.89
N ILE A 11 33.43 -18.63 -12.27
CA ILE A 11 32.15 -17.99 -12.60
C ILE A 11 31.02 -18.69 -11.84
N SER A 12 30.74 -18.29 -10.61
CA SER A 12 29.44 -18.53 -9.94
C SER A 12 29.31 -17.81 -8.59
N VAL A 13 29.65 -16.52 -8.46
CA VAL A 13 29.09 -15.71 -7.34
C VAL A 13 29.02 -14.22 -7.72
N THR A 14 28.21 -13.86 -8.71
CA THR A 14 27.73 -12.47 -8.87
C THR A 14 26.28 -12.48 -9.35
N VAL A 15 25.39 -12.97 -8.50
CA VAL A 15 23.98 -12.56 -8.50
C VAL A 15 23.75 -11.91 -7.15
N ILE A 16 24.37 -10.74 -6.97
CA ILE A 16 23.94 -9.81 -5.94
C ILE A 16 22.68 -9.19 -6.52
N SER A 17 21.55 -9.81 -6.18
CA SER A 17 20.28 -9.16 -5.91
C SER A 17 20.18 -7.71 -6.37
N SER A 18 19.72 -7.48 -7.61
CA SER A 18 19.10 -6.20 -7.93
C SER A 18 17.74 -6.21 -7.23
N CYS A 19 17.71 -5.80 -5.96
CA CYS A 19 16.49 -5.29 -5.38
C CYS A 19 16.26 -3.95 -6.09
N ASP A 20 15.40 -3.95 -7.10
CA ASP A 20 14.71 -2.70 -7.45
C ASP A 20 13.84 -2.40 -6.23
N ASP A 21 14.31 -1.48 -5.37
CA ASP A 21 13.42 -0.75 -4.49
C ASP A 21 12.51 0.06 -5.41
N ASN A 22 11.41 -0.55 -5.85
CA ASN A 22 10.21 0.17 -6.27
C ASN A 22 9.58 0.81 -5.03
N SER A 23 10.39 1.51 -4.22
CA SER A 23 9.89 2.35 -3.15
C SER A 23 9.16 3.49 -3.86
N PHE A 24 7.85 3.36 -3.89
CA PHE A 24 6.99 4.46 -4.26
C PHE A 24 7.20 5.55 -3.20
N ASP A 25 8.14 6.46 -3.46
CA ASP A 25 8.47 7.61 -2.60
C ASP A 25 7.30 8.63 -2.56
N GLY A 26 6.21 8.32 -3.25
CA GLY A 26 5.07 9.18 -3.48
C GLY A 26 4.01 9.03 -2.40
N CYS A 27 3.75 10.11 -1.72
CA CYS A 27 2.47 10.33 -1.07
C CYS A 27 1.31 10.03 -2.03
N VAL A 28 0.36 9.21 -1.59
CA VAL A 28 -0.83 8.89 -2.38
C VAL A 28 -2.01 9.60 -1.75
N GLN A 29 -2.76 10.36 -2.56
CA GLN A 29 -4.00 10.95 -2.08
C GLN A 29 -5.11 9.92 -2.21
N VAL A 30 -5.76 9.62 -1.09
CA VAL A 30 -6.79 8.59 -1.01
C VAL A 30 -8.08 9.15 -0.45
N LYS A 31 -9.19 8.52 -0.82
CA LYS A 31 -10.50 8.69 -0.20
C LYS A 31 -10.87 7.44 0.58
N MET A 32 -11.31 7.58 1.82
CA MET A 32 -11.86 6.46 2.58
C MET A 32 -13.25 6.12 2.07
N ILE A 33 -13.46 4.90 1.58
CA ILE A 33 -14.77 4.45 1.07
C ILE A 33 -15.58 3.81 2.20
N ASN A 34 -14.94 2.90 2.94
CA ASN A 34 -15.56 2.23 4.07
C ASN A 34 -14.50 1.81 5.08
N GLN A 35 -14.90 1.67 6.35
CA GLN A 35 -14.08 1.07 7.39
C GLN A 35 -14.90 0.22 8.35
N LEU A 36 -14.30 -0.86 8.83
CA LEU A 36 -14.83 -1.67 9.90
C LEU A 36 -13.69 -2.30 10.69
N CYS A 37 -13.69 -2.08 12.00
CA CYS A 37 -12.75 -2.74 12.92
C CYS A 37 -11.29 -2.62 12.48
N GLY A 38 -10.87 -1.42 12.09
CA GLY A 38 -9.52 -1.14 11.63
C GLY A 38 -9.14 -1.73 10.26
N THR A 39 -10.06 -2.38 9.54
CA THR A 39 -9.91 -2.61 8.10
C THR A 39 -10.58 -1.46 7.36
N ALA A 40 -9.90 -0.87 6.38
CA ALA A 40 -10.45 0.21 5.56
C ALA A 40 -10.28 -0.09 4.07
N ILE A 41 -11.19 0.47 3.26
CA ILE A 41 -11.10 0.46 1.79
C ILE A 41 -10.77 1.88 1.36
N TYR A 42 -9.65 2.04 0.66
CA TYR A 42 -9.21 3.32 0.11
C TYR A 42 -9.37 3.32 -1.41
N GLN A 43 -9.78 4.46 -1.93
CA GLN A 43 -9.77 4.80 -3.35
C GLN A 43 -8.64 5.78 -3.60
N VAL A 44 -7.75 5.51 -4.55
CA VAL A 44 -6.76 6.48 -5.01
C VAL A 44 -7.48 7.58 -5.80
N VAL A 45 -7.32 8.84 -5.36
CA VAL A 45 -7.98 10.01 -5.97
C VAL A 45 -6.98 11.05 -6.49
N GLY A 46 -5.68 10.91 -6.20
CA GLY A 46 -4.64 11.79 -6.70
C GLY A 46 -3.23 11.20 -6.55
N GLY A 47 -2.33 11.61 -7.46
CA GLY A 47 -1.01 11.03 -7.62
C GLY A 47 -0.98 9.88 -8.63
N ASP A 48 0.17 9.24 -8.79
CA ASP A 48 0.29 8.02 -9.60
C ASP A 48 -0.36 6.83 -8.86
N VAL A 49 -0.99 5.92 -9.62
CA VAL A 49 -1.62 4.73 -9.04
C VAL A 49 -0.52 3.72 -8.69
N PRO A 50 -0.35 3.36 -7.41
CA PRO A 50 0.68 2.42 -6.98
C PRO A 50 0.42 1.00 -7.50
N ASP A 51 1.50 0.22 -7.61
CA ASP A 51 1.40 -1.21 -7.85
C ASP A 51 0.59 -1.91 -6.75
N GLY A 52 -0.14 -2.95 -7.13
CA GLY A 52 -0.96 -3.72 -6.19
C GLY A 52 -2.29 -3.06 -5.83
N VAL A 53 -2.67 -1.95 -6.47
CA VAL A 53 -4.03 -1.38 -6.41
C VAL A 53 -4.94 -2.09 -7.42
N ALA A 54 -6.18 -2.37 -7.01
CA ALA A 54 -7.19 -2.97 -7.90
C ALA A 54 -7.68 -1.92 -8.90
N ASN A 55 -7.71 -2.26 -10.19
CA ASN A 55 -8.24 -1.38 -11.23
C ASN A 55 -9.70 -0.96 -10.93
N SER A 56 -10.51 -1.89 -10.44
CA SER A 56 -11.88 -1.62 -10.00
C SER A 56 -12.38 -2.63 -8.98
N TRP A 57 -13.40 -2.24 -8.21
CA TRP A 57 -14.15 -3.07 -7.28
C TRP A 57 -15.58 -2.55 -7.21
N THR A 58 -16.55 -3.43 -7.00
CA THR A 58 -17.97 -3.06 -6.86
C THR A 58 -18.45 -3.48 -5.49
N ASP A 59 -19.04 -2.54 -4.75
CA ASP A 59 -19.55 -2.80 -3.41
C ASP A 59 -20.84 -3.62 -3.42
N ASN A 60 -21.24 -4.07 -2.23
CA ASN A 60 -22.53 -4.76 -2.02
C ASN A 60 -23.78 -3.95 -2.42
N ASN A 61 -23.66 -2.64 -2.65
CA ASN A 61 -24.76 -1.79 -3.14
C ASN A 61 -24.76 -1.65 -4.67
N GLY A 62 -23.80 -2.26 -5.37
CA GLY A 62 -23.65 -2.19 -6.82
C GLY A 62 -22.91 -0.95 -7.31
N VAL A 63 -22.25 -0.20 -6.43
CA VAL A 63 -21.44 0.97 -6.78
C VAL A 63 -20.02 0.53 -7.11
N THR A 64 -19.57 0.83 -8.34
CA THR A 64 -18.22 0.52 -8.79
C THR A 64 -17.28 1.69 -8.50
N TYR A 65 -16.15 1.38 -7.88
CA TYR A 65 -15.04 2.28 -7.60
C TYR A 65 -13.81 1.84 -8.38
N GLU A 66 -13.04 2.79 -8.87
CA GLU A 66 -11.77 2.55 -9.58
C GLU A 66 -10.57 2.77 -8.64
N ASN A 67 -9.45 2.12 -8.93
CA ASN A 67 -8.18 2.29 -8.21
C ASN A 67 -8.32 2.12 -6.69
N VAL A 68 -8.83 0.98 -6.25
CA VAL A 68 -9.07 0.72 -4.82
C VAL A 68 -8.17 -0.33 -4.23
N PHE A 69 -7.95 -0.25 -2.93
CA PHE A 69 -7.25 -1.28 -2.18
C PHE A 69 -7.75 -1.32 -0.73
N THR A 70 -7.56 -2.46 -0.09
CA THR A 70 -7.82 -2.66 1.33
C THR A 70 -6.57 -2.32 2.12
N THR A 71 -6.73 -1.69 3.27
CA THR A 71 -5.63 -1.44 4.22
C THR A 71 -6.06 -1.72 5.65
N THR A 72 -5.10 -1.68 6.56
CA THR A 72 -5.36 -1.72 8.00
C THR A 72 -5.00 -0.38 8.60
N ILE A 73 -5.95 0.24 9.29
CA ILE A 73 -5.77 1.49 10.02
C ILE A 73 -5.50 1.19 11.49
N SER A 74 -4.75 2.06 12.17
CA SER A 74 -4.55 1.89 13.60
C SER A 74 -5.90 2.10 14.32
N PRO A 75 -6.30 1.21 15.23
CA PRO A 75 -7.48 1.42 16.06
C PRO A 75 -7.36 2.63 17.00
N CYS A 76 -6.16 3.21 17.14
CA CYS A 76 -5.96 4.44 17.88
C CYS A 76 -6.27 5.70 17.07
N ASP A 77 -6.37 5.59 15.75
CA ASP A 77 -6.58 6.74 14.89
C ASP A 77 -8.07 7.10 14.91
N VAL A 78 -8.39 8.28 15.45
CA VAL A 78 -9.77 8.80 15.51
C VAL A 78 -10.24 9.40 14.18
N ARG A 79 -9.35 9.43 13.18
CA ARG A 79 -9.56 9.96 11.83
C ARG A 79 -8.65 9.19 10.87
N PRO A 80 -8.97 9.15 9.57
CA PRO A 80 -10.11 9.77 8.88
C PRO A 80 -11.42 8.96 8.93
N GLU A 81 -12.53 9.57 8.52
CA GLU A 81 -13.86 8.96 8.43
C GLU A 81 -14.24 8.59 6.97
N ASN A 82 -15.32 7.80 6.80
CA ASN A 82 -15.82 7.46 5.47
C ASN A 82 -16.17 8.73 4.67
N GLY A 83 -15.60 8.85 3.48
CA GLY A 83 -15.75 9.98 2.57
C GLY A 83 -14.60 10.99 2.62
N ASP A 84 -13.78 10.99 3.68
CA ASP A 84 -12.65 11.89 3.82
C ASP A 84 -11.58 11.63 2.78
N ILE A 85 -10.92 12.71 2.35
CA ILE A 85 -9.76 12.69 1.45
C ILE A 85 -8.53 13.16 2.22
N PHE A 86 -7.46 12.39 2.15
CA PHE A 86 -6.22 12.62 2.91
C PHE A 86 -5.06 11.92 2.22
N TYR A 87 -3.85 12.14 2.73
CA TYR A 87 -2.64 11.54 2.19
C TYR A 87 -2.15 10.38 3.03
N VAL A 88 -1.63 9.36 2.34
CA VAL A 88 -0.98 8.21 2.95
C VAL A 88 0.35 7.92 2.29
N LYS A 89 1.25 7.30 3.05
CA LYS A 89 2.43 6.62 2.54
C LYS A 89 2.18 5.12 2.54
N ILE A 90 2.56 4.44 1.46
CA ILE A 90 2.56 2.98 1.43
C ILE A 90 3.82 2.50 2.13
N VAL A 91 3.66 1.53 3.02
CA VAL A 91 4.74 0.94 3.81
C VAL A 91 4.75 -0.57 3.62
N GLU A 92 5.89 -1.20 3.89
CA GLU A 92 6.04 -2.65 3.71
C GLU A 92 5.34 -3.47 4.79
N GLU A 93 5.21 -2.92 6.00
CA GLU A 93 4.68 -3.63 7.15
C GLU A 93 3.66 -2.79 7.94
N GLN A 94 2.71 -3.48 8.56
CA GLN A 94 1.73 -2.85 9.43
C GLN A 94 2.38 -2.31 10.71
N GLN A 95 2.11 -1.05 11.02
CA GLN A 95 2.52 -0.45 12.30
C GLN A 95 1.77 -1.09 13.47
N PRO A 96 2.47 -1.53 14.54
CA PRO A 96 1.82 -2.10 15.71
C PRO A 96 1.01 -1.03 16.46
N SER A 97 -0.15 -1.44 16.96
CA SER A 97 -1.04 -0.59 17.77
C SER A 97 -1.42 -1.29 19.05
N ASN A 98 -1.53 -0.54 20.14
CA ASN A 98 -1.93 -1.03 21.46
C ASN A 98 -3.40 -0.72 21.80
N CYS A 99 -4.16 -0.13 20.87
CA CYS A 99 -5.58 0.11 21.07
C CYS A 99 -6.40 -1.17 20.85
N ALA A 100 -7.48 -1.31 21.62
CA ALA A 100 -8.40 -2.42 21.46
C ALA A 100 -9.09 -2.34 20.08
N GLN A 101 -9.11 -3.46 19.36
CA GLN A 101 -9.72 -3.59 18.03
C GLN A 101 -10.75 -4.72 18.05
N CYS A 102 -11.88 -4.52 17.39
CA CYS A 102 -12.81 -5.61 17.15
C CYS A 102 -12.28 -6.57 16.06
N LEU A 103 -12.75 -7.81 16.06
CA LEU A 103 -12.29 -8.86 15.14
C LEU A 103 -13.16 -9.00 13.88
N ALA A 104 -14.07 -8.05 13.62
CA ALA A 104 -14.90 -8.10 12.43
C ALA A 104 -14.09 -7.73 11.18
N LEU A 105 -14.47 -8.31 10.05
CA LEU A 105 -13.85 -8.04 8.75
C LEU A 105 -14.91 -7.51 7.79
N LEU A 106 -14.49 -6.69 6.83
CA LEU A 106 -15.31 -6.32 5.69
C LEU A 106 -15.47 -7.54 4.78
N ALA A 107 -16.69 -8.06 4.65
CA ALA A 107 -16.99 -9.30 3.93
C ALA A 107 -16.83 -9.19 2.40
N ASP A 108 -16.73 -7.97 1.87
CA ASP A 108 -16.65 -7.67 0.44
C ASP A 108 -15.56 -6.60 0.20
N ALA A 109 -14.39 -6.81 0.79
CA ALA A 109 -13.27 -5.90 0.55
C ALA A 109 -12.50 -6.32 -0.72
N PRO A 110 -11.88 -5.37 -1.45
CA PRO A 110 -10.93 -5.71 -2.50
C PRO A 110 -9.84 -6.67 -2.01
N GLU A 111 -9.46 -7.64 -2.83
CA GLU A 111 -8.40 -8.61 -2.49
C GLU A 111 -7.04 -7.94 -2.32
N GLN A 112 -6.80 -6.88 -3.12
CA GLN A 112 -5.60 -6.08 -3.10
C GLN A 112 -5.43 -5.39 -1.75
N ARG A 113 -4.37 -5.75 -1.02
CA ARG A 113 -4.07 -5.20 0.29
C ARG A 113 -2.71 -4.52 0.30
N LEU A 114 -2.69 -3.28 0.78
CA LEU A 114 -1.47 -2.49 1.00
C LEU A 114 -1.44 -1.99 2.44
N PHE A 115 -0.26 -1.86 3.03
CA PHE A 115 -0.10 -1.22 4.33
C PHE A 115 0.16 0.26 4.14
N THR A 116 -0.49 1.08 4.96
CA THR A 116 -0.41 2.53 4.83
C THR A 116 -0.22 3.20 6.18
N VAL A 117 0.38 4.39 6.14
CA VAL A 117 0.46 5.31 7.28
C VAL A 117 -0.06 6.67 6.81
N ILE A 118 -0.98 7.26 7.57
CA ILE A 118 -1.47 8.62 7.33
C ILE A 118 -0.29 9.58 7.48
N SER A 119 -0.12 10.50 6.52
CA SER A 119 1.01 11.43 6.53
C SER A 119 0.55 12.83 6.15
N ASP A 120 0.52 13.73 7.14
CA ASP A 120 0.19 15.15 6.92
C ASP A 120 1.32 15.88 6.18
N ASP A 121 2.56 15.41 6.29
CA ASP A 121 3.72 15.97 5.58
C ASP A 121 3.58 15.93 4.04
N CYS A 122 2.66 15.09 3.55
CA CYS A 122 2.33 14.98 2.13
C CYS A 122 1.43 16.11 1.63
N ASN A 123 0.79 16.83 2.55
CA ASN A 123 -0.05 17.97 2.24
C ASN A 123 0.81 19.24 2.16
N VAL A 124 1.76 19.27 1.21
CA VAL A 124 2.58 20.46 0.98
C VAL A 124 1.73 21.45 0.17
N ASP A 125 1.16 22.44 0.84
CA ASP A 125 0.62 23.61 0.17
C ASP A 125 1.72 24.19 -0.71
N SER A 126 1.40 24.47 -1.97
CA SER A 126 2.30 25.05 -3.00
C SER A 126 2.75 26.49 -2.70
N SER A 127 2.80 26.89 -1.43
CA SER A 127 3.07 28.26 -0.98
C SER A 127 4.54 28.55 -0.66
N ASP A 128 5.43 27.54 -0.75
CA ASP A 128 6.87 27.67 -0.45
C ASP A 128 7.79 27.49 -1.68
N LEU A 129 7.28 27.73 -2.90
CA LEU A 129 8.09 27.84 -4.13
C LEU A 129 8.13 29.27 -4.68
#